data_AF-A0A6P0CGG0-F1
#
_entry.id   AF-A0A6P0CGG0-F1
#
_cell.length_a   1.000
_cell.length_b   1.000
_cell.length_c   1.000
_cell.angle_alpha   90.00
_cell.angle_beta   90.00
_cell.angle_gamma   90.00
#
_symmetry.space_group_name_H-M   'P 1'
#
loop_
_entity.id
_entity.type
_entity.pdbx_description
1 polymer ?
#
loop_
_entity_poly.entity_id
_entity_poly.type
_entity_poly.pdbx_seq_one_letter_code
_entity_poly.pdbx_strand_id
1 'polypeptide(L)' 'MMGPKQAALFYEFSLEGHVPQDHLLRSIDRFVDLSSIREHLSDFYSHTGRPSVDPELLIRMLLVGYCFG' A
#
# COMPACT_ATOMS: atom_id res chain seq x y z
N MET A 1 16.30 -26.94 -8.01
CA MET A 1 17.15 -27.06 -6.80
C MET A 1 17.22 -25.69 -6.15
N MET A 2 16.56 -25.49 -5.00
CA MET A 2 16.71 -24.29 -4.19
C MET A 2 17.86 -24.55 -3.21
N GLY A 3 18.90 -23.72 -3.24
CA GLY A 3 20.01 -23.79 -2.27
C GLY A 3 19.55 -23.55 -0.83
N PRO A 4 20.41 -23.81 0.17
CA PRO A 4 20.04 -23.69 1.57
C PRO A 4 19.55 -22.25 1.86
N LYS A 5 18.41 -22.15 2.55
CA LYS A 5 17.78 -20.87 2.92
C LYS A 5 18.77 -20.03 3.72
N GLN A 6 19.27 -18.96 3.09
CA GLN A 6 20.15 -17.95 3.67
C GLN A 6 19.51 -17.14 4.82
N ALA A 7 18.26 -17.45 5.18
CA ALA A 7 17.43 -16.81 6.21
C ALA A 7 17.96 -16.96 7.64
N ALA A 8 18.93 -17.84 7.90
CA ALA A 8 19.49 -18.02 9.25
C ALA A 8 20.37 -16.83 9.70
N LEU A 9 20.79 -15.95 8.79
CA LEU A 9 21.72 -14.84 9.08
C LEU A 9 21.07 -13.45 9.07
N PHE A 10 19.80 -13.35 8.66
CA PHE A 10 19.05 -12.11 8.58
C PHE A 10 17.65 -12.34 9.14
N TYR A 11 17.11 -11.37 9.90
CA TYR A 11 15.70 -11.42 10.28
C TYR A 11 14.84 -11.30 9.01
N GLU A 12 14.29 -12.42 8.55
CA GLU A 12 13.40 -12.47 7.40
C GLU A 12 12.00 -12.05 7.85
N PHE A 13 11.60 -10.83 7.49
CA PHE A 13 10.25 -10.32 7.70
C PHE A 13 9.58 -10.11 6.35
N SER A 14 8.53 -10.90 6.09
CA SER A 14 7.65 -10.69 4.94
C SER A 14 6.31 -10.19 5.44
N LEU A 15 5.91 -9.01 4.95
CA LEU A 15 4.57 -8.47 5.18
C LEU A 15 3.51 -9.38 4.57
N GLU A 16 3.80 -9.98 3.42
CA GLU A 16 2.91 -10.91 2.74
C GLU A 16 2.64 -12.18 3.55
N GLY A 17 3.65 -12.65 4.31
CA GLY A 17 3.52 -13.77 5.23
C GLY A 17 2.86 -13.41 6.56
N HIS A 18 2.98 -12.15 7.00
CA HIS A 18 2.44 -11.69 8.27
C HIS A 18 0.98 -11.21 8.21
N VAL A 19 0.53 -10.67 7.07
CA VAL A 19 -0.87 -10.24 6.90
C VAL A 19 -1.70 -11.42 6.40
N PRO A 20 -2.74 -11.87 7.13
CA PRO A 20 -3.59 -13.00 6.72
C PRO A 20 -4.15 -12.85 5.31
N GLN A 21 -4.30 -13.95 4.58
CA GLN A 21 -4.81 -13.92 3.19
C GLN A 21 -6.28 -13.51 3.12
N ASP A 22 -7.04 -13.84 4.15
CA ASP A 22 -8.45 -13.49 4.34
C ASP A 22 -8.65 -12.11 4.99
N HIS A 23 -7.56 -11.32 5.14
CA HIS A 23 -7.64 -9.99 5.74
C HIS A 23 -8.55 -9.05 4.94
N LEU A 24 -9.44 -8.33 5.64
CA LEU A 24 -10.44 -7.45 5.03
C LEU A 24 -9.84 -6.44 4.06
N LEU A 25 -8.74 -5.77 4.43
CA LEU A 25 -8.09 -4.79 3.54
C LEU A 25 -7.51 -5.40 2.26
N ARG A 26 -7.06 -6.67 2.28
CA ARG A 26 -6.66 -7.35 1.04
C ARG A 26 -7.87 -7.59 0.16
N SER A 27 -9.01 -7.91 0.76
CA SER A 27 -10.26 -8.06 -0.01
C SER A 27 -10.72 -6.74 -0.61
N ILE A 28 -10.60 -5.63 0.13
CA ILE A 28 -10.95 -4.29 -0.37
C ILE A 28 -9.98 -3.86 -1.48
N ASP A 29 -8.67 -4.01 -1.29
CA ASP A 29 -7.64 -3.60 -2.26
C ASP A 29 -7.84 -4.24 -3.64
N ARG A 30 -8.34 -5.49 -3.71
CA ARG A 30 -8.70 -6.15 -4.99
C ARG A 30 -9.75 -5.42 -5.82
N PHE A 31 -10.59 -4.59 -5.20
CA PHE A 31 -11.68 -3.88 -5.85
C PHE A 31 -11.49 -2.36 -5.86
N VAL A 32 -10.44 -1.85 -5.21
CA VAL A 32 -10.15 -0.43 -5.11
C VAL A 32 -9.03 -0.08 -6.07
N ASP A 33 -9.41 0.24 -7.31
CA ASP A 33 -8.48 0.78 -8.31
C ASP A 33 -8.37 2.31 -8.14
N LEU A 34 -7.17 2.78 -7.77
CA LEU A 34 -6.86 4.19 -7.61
C LEU A 34 -5.85 4.68 -8.66
N SER A 35 -5.48 3.85 -9.63
CA SER A 35 -4.38 4.13 -10.57
C SER A 35 -4.55 5.42 -11.38
N SER A 36 -5.79 5.82 -11.66
CA SER A 36 -6.10 7.02 -12.44
C SER A 36 -6.13 8.30 -11.63
N ILE A 37 -6.24 8.21 -10.29
CA ILE A 37 -6.62 9.38 -9.49
C ILE A 37 -5.52 10.43 -9.43
N ARG A 38 -4.24 10.00 -9.45
CA ARG A 38 -3.09 10.91 -9.48
C ARG A 38 -3.07 11.75 -10.76
N GLU A 39 -3.39 11.14 -11.90
CA GLU A 39 -3.43 11.82 -13.19
C GLU A 39 -4.55 12.87 -13.22
N HIS A 40 -5.75 12.50 -12.77
CA HIS A 40 -6.88 13.43 -12.71
C HIS A 40 -6.65 14.63 -11.78
N LEU A 41 -5.76 14.49 -10.79
CA LEU A 41 -5.48 15.51 -9.81
C LEU A 41 -4.17 16.25 -10.06
N SER A 42 -3.41 15.91 -11.10
CA SER A 42 -2.05 16.42 -11.34
C SER A 42 -1.98 17.94 -11.36
N ASP A 43 -2.99 18.57 -11.95
CA ASP A 43 -3.04 20.02 -12.16
C ASP A 43 -3.24 20.80 -10.85
N PHE A 44 -3.67 20.12 -9.79
CA PHE A 44 -3.83 20.72 -8.46
C PHE A 44 -2.56 20.59 -7.59
N TYR A 45 -1.56 19.84 -8.04
CA TYR A 45 -0.29 19.73 -7.31
C TYR A 45 0.62 20.92 -7.63
N SER A 46 1.30 21.43 -6.59
CA SER A 46 2.35 22.41 -6.82
C SER A 46 3.47 21.80 -7.67
N HIS A 47 3.84 22.50 -8.74
CA HIS A 47 5.02 22.16 -9.54
C HIS A 47 6.34 22.62 -8.89
N THR A 48 6.27 23.26 -7.72
CA THR A 48 7.44 23.75 -6.97
C THR A 48 7.38 23.33 -5.50
N GLY A 49 8.55 23.13 -4.89
CA GLY A 49 8.63 22.68 -3.49
C GLY A 49 8.45 21.17 -3.31
N ARG A 50 8.11 20.74 -2.09
CA ARG A 50 7.92 19.32 -1.77
C ARG A 50 6.60 18.82 -2.38
N PRO A 51 6.59 17.70 -3.12
CA PRO A 51 5.36 17.10 -3.61
C PRO A 51 4.38 16.82 -2.46
N SER A 52 3.11 17.19 -2.65
CA SER A 52 2.05 16.81 -1.71
C SER A 52 1.88 15.29 -1.66
N VAL A 53 1.29 14.78 -0.58
CA VAL A 53 1.02 13.35 -0.42
C VAL A 53 0.16 12.84 -1.58
N ASP A 54 0.44 11.61 -2.02
CA ASP A 54 -0.31 10.97 -3.09
C ASP A 54 -1.79 10.78 -2.67
N PRO A 55 -2.75 11.04 -3.57
CA PRO A 55 -4.17 10.99 -3.21
C PRO A 55 -4.60 9.56 -2.87
N GLU A 56 -4.00 8.59 -3.54
CA GLU A 56 -4.17 7.16 -3.33
C GLU A 56 -3.85 6.75 -1.89
N LEU A 57 -2.77 7.31 -1.32
CA LEU A 57 -2.36 7.02 0.05
C LEU A 57 -3.37 7.58 1.05
N LEU A 58 -3.86 8.80 0.83
CA LEU A 58 -4.87 9.41 1.69
C LEU A 58 -6.14 8.57 1.72
N ILE A 59 -6.62 8.12 0.54
CA ILE A 59 -7.81 7.25 0.45
C ILE A 59 -7.56 5.92 1.16
N ARG A 60 -6.40 5.30 0.98
CA ARG A 60 -6.05 4.05 1.68
C ARG A 60 -6.03 4.23 3.20
N MET A 61 -5.50 5.34 3.70
CA MET A 61 -5.52 5.64 5.14
C MET A 61 -6.93 5.87 5.67
N LEU A 62 -7.80 6.53 4.90
CA LEU A 62 -9.22 6.67 5.24
C LEU A 62 -9.92 5.31 5.30
N LEU A 63 -9.64 4.39 4.37
CA LEU A 63 -10.17 3.03 4.41
C LEU A 63 -9.70 2.26 5.65
N VAL A 64 -8.43 2.41 6.03
CA VAL A 64 -7.92 1.82 7.28
C VAL A 64 -8.68 2.37 8.49
N GLY A 65 -8.80 3.69 8.62
CA GLY A 65 -9.55 4.31 9.73
C GLY A 65 -11.03 3.92 9.73
N TYR A 66 -11.66 3.83 8.57
CA TYR A 66 -13.06 3.42 8.47
C TYR A 66 -13.28 1.95 8.87
N CYS A 67 -12.36 1.07 8.52
CA CYS A 67 -12.46 -0.36 8.83
C CYS A 67 -12.04 -0.71 10.26
N PHE A 68 -11.13 0.07 10.90
CA PHE A 68 -10.51 -0.31 12.17
C PHE A 68 -10.61 0.73 13.30
N GLY A 69 -11.06 1.96 13.03
CA GLY A 69 -11.17 3.05 14.02
C GLY A 69 -9.87 3.81 14.22
#